data_AF-A0A0F9CEU6-F1
#
_entry.id   AF-A0A0F9CEU6-F1
#
_cell.length_a   1.000
_cell.length_b   1.000
_cell.length_c   1.000
_cell.angle_alpha   90.00
_cell.angle_beta   90.00
_cell.angle_gamma   90.00
#
_symmetry.space_group_name_H-M   'P 1'
#
loop_
_entity.id
_entity.type
_entity.pdbx_description
1 polymer ?
#
loop_
_entity_poly.entity_id
_entity_poly.type
_entity_poly.pdbx_seq_one_letter_code
_entity_poly.pdbx_strand_id
1 'polypeptide(L)'
;GMQSDRRCHRQMPAGAAVALALCALVLAFPLAAGRGGVGTARAAEPAGGKQAPPLDHLGYARIAALRRSLQLDRRYLAAMGCDRARGEAVLLAVLRWYRSNADRLRAAELAANQAEFALDQARRQARAAKSAQGAKAQALLPAAHAGQAAAASRVGAVKQTLISAVEAKLTSAQRQSWRGMRAAVKVGGRGDWLYAPELTAEQAKTLRDAETSRRRALRADRASAKRAAVEASFRGQVAKILSKSQRAAVAAAQGRAVSRGRDIWMAERKVLPAPPRKRPVAPAKVVTSQPVRSGLASRYPQDKGLGGDPDTVLFCDFDTADWPRQWGLAKPPRNVETVDADKERKFEPFAGKALKVTVHKGTHYGTSLQFPFRKMLGAEPEEIYFRYYLRLADTWRPVRGGKLPGIGGTYGRGGWGGRRSTGINGWSARGLFRRRTDGKTPIGFYCYNADQRTTFGDCWIWARDGLGFVENNRWYCIEQYARMNTPGANDGTLRAWVDGRLAFEKTDVRMRDVKDMKIDSVWINVYFGGTWSAKYQNHLFIDNVAIARKYIGPMAR
;
A
#
# COMPACT_ATOMS: atom_id res chain seq x y z
N GLY A 1 8.07 -73.46 13.28
CA GLY A 1 8.21 -73.62 14.73
C GLY A 1 9.26 -72.66 15.25
N MET A 2 9.00 -72.11 16.45
CA MET A 2 9.94 -71.61 17.48
C MET A 2 11.37 -71.24 17.03
N GLN A 3 11.75 -69.97 17.14
CA GLN A 3 12.25 -69.32 18.38
C GLN A 3 13.55 -69.92 18.92
N SER A 4 14.49 -68.99 19.11
CA SER A 4 15.34 -68.79 20.29
C SER A 4 16.83 -69.08 20.12
N ASP A 5 17.75 -68.34 20.75
CA ASP A 5 17.78 -66.99 21.32
C ASP A 5 19.22 -66.76 21.82
N ARG A 6 19.58 -65.48 22.01
CA ARG A 6 20.63 -64.92 22.89
C ARG A 6 22.07 -64.81 22.37
N ARG A 7 22.82 -63.74 22.65
CA ARG A 7 22.59 -62.34 23.11
C ARG A 7 23.98 -61.71 23.11
N CYS A 8 24.11 -60.45 22.67
CA CYS A 8 24.88 -59.47 23.41
C CYS A 8 24.39 -58.05 23.07
N HIS A 9 24.01 -57.31 24.11
CA HIS A 9 23.49 -55.95 24.07
C HIS A 9 24.63 -54.92 24.05
N ARG A 10 24.47 -53.85 23.26
CA ARG A 10 24.70 -52.47 23.74
C ARG A 10 23.90 -51.47 22.92
N GLN A 11 23.11 -50.68 23.64
CA GLN A 11 22.14 -49.70 23.17
C GLN A 11 22.82 -48.40 22.70
N MET A 12 22.24 -47.78 21.67
CA MET A 12 22.34 -46.35 21.40
C MET A 12 21.34 -45.56 22.24
N PRO A 13 21.62 -44.28 22.58
CA PRO A 13 20.56 -43.35 22.91
C PRO A 13 20.44 -42.20 21.91
N ALA A 14 19.17 -41.84 21.70
CA ALA A 14 18.66 -40.73 20.91
C ALA A 14 18.90 -39.36 21.58
N GLY A 15 18.90 -38.29 20.78
CA GLY A 15 18.93 -36.91 21.30
C GLY A 15 19.01 -35.81 20.24
N ALA A 16 18.10 -35.78 19.27
CA ALA A 16 17.98 -34.66 18.32
C ALA A 16 16.51 -34.24 18.16
N ALA A 17 15.97 -33.49 19.14
CA ALA A 17 14.63 -32.92 19.06
C ALA A 17 14.37 -31.78 20.07
N VAL A 18 15.08 -30.63 20.01
CA VAL A 18 14.58 -29.36 20.58
C VAL A 18 15.21 -28.16 19.87
N ALA A 19 14.45 -27.47 19.00
CA ALA A 19 14.63 -26.03 18.69
C ALA A 19 13.53 -25.53 17.73
N LEU A 20 12.27 -25.58 18.16
CA LEU A 20 11.16 -24.84 17.52
C LEU A 20 10.02 -24.67 18.54
N ALA A 21 10.34 -24.02 19.66
CA ALA A 21 9.38 -23.57 20.65
C ALA A 21 9.85 -22.25 21.26
N LEU A 22 9.66 -21.15 20.53
CA LEU A 22 9.75 -19.78 21.06
C LEU A 22 8.88 -18.87 20.17
N CYS A 23 7.55 -19.02 20.29
CA CYS A 23 6.59 -18.01 19.85
C CYS A 23 5.27 -18.01 20.67
N ALA A 24 5.24 -18.69 21.81
CA ALA A 24 4.08 -18.73 22.69
C ALA A 24 4.51 -18.53 24.15
N LEU A 25 5.14 -17.39 24.46
CA LEU A 25 5.31 -16.87 25.82
C LEU A 25 5.91 -15.45 25.78
N VAL A 26 5.08 -14.46 25.42
CA VAL A 26 5.20 -13.07 25.89
C VAL A 26 3.78 -12.52 26.11
N LEU A 27 3.08 -13.11 27.08
CA LEU A 27 1.87 -12.54 27.69
C LEU A 27 1.83 -12.99 29.17
N ALA A 28 2.82 -12.56 29.95
CA ALA A 28 2.74 -12.46 31.41
C ALA A 28 3.95 -11.66 31.91
N PHE A 29 3.74 -10.39 32.26
CA PHE A 29 4.55 -9.71 33.26
C PHE A 29 3.69 -9.59 34.52
N PRO A 30 4.26 -9.74 35.72
CA PRO A 30 3.49 -9.85 36.95
C PRO A 30 3.01 -8.47 37.41
N LEU A 31 1.78 -8.45 37.92
CA LEU A 31 1.25 -7.41 38.80
C LEU A 31 2.10 -7.42 40.09
N ALA A 32 3.05 -6.50 40.20
CA ALA A 32 3.63 -6.15 41.48
C ALA A 32 2.66 -5.20 42.20
N ALA A 33 2.08 -5.68 43.30
CA ALA A 33 1.30 -4.89 44.23
C ALA A 33 2.22 -3.87 44.93
N GLY A 34 2.06 -2.60 44.59
CA GLY A 34 2.57 -1.47 45.36
C GLY A 34 1.40 -0.71 45.99
N ARG A 35 1.25 -0.81 47.31
CA ARG A 35 0.39 0.09 48.10
C ARG A 35 0.89 1.52 47.92
N GLY A 36 0.00 2.43 47.53
CA GLY A 36 0.31 3.87 47.50
C GLY A 36 -0.81 4.72 46.92
N GLY A 37 -1.60 5.33 47.81
CA GLY A 37 -2.26 6.64 47.65
C GLY A 37 -3.20 6.88 46.47
N VAL A 38 -4.50 6.96 46.77
CA VAL A 38 -5.49 7.60 45.88
C VAL A 38 -5.16 9.10 45.79
N GLY A 39 -4.46 9.50 44.72
CA GLY A 39 -4.24 10.89 44.36
C GLY A 39 -4.87 11.18 42.99
N THR A 40 -5.92 11.99 42.97
CA THR A 40 -6.57 12.49 41.75
C THR A 40 -5.58 13.37 40.96
N ALA A 41 -4.88 12.80 39.99
CA ALA A 41 -4.05 13.57 39.07
C ALA A 41 -4.94 14.33 38.07
N ARG A 42 -5.26 15.57 38.42
CA ARG A 42 -5.79 16.58 37.50
C ARG A 42 -4.71 16.83 36.44
N ALA A 43 -5.00 16.53 35.17
CA ALA A 43 -4.11 16.89 34.09
C ALA A 43 -3.94 18.42 34.07
N ALA A 44 -2.74 18.91 34.38
CA ALA A 44 -2.41 20.32 34.27
C ALA A 44 -2.49 20.73 32.80
N GLU A 45 -3.35 21.70 32.49
CA GLU A 45 -3.31 22.39 31.20
C GLU A 45 -1.98 23.15 31.10
N PRO A 46 -1.26 23.08 29.97
CA PRO A 46 -0.08 23.89 29.78
C PRO A 46 -0.50 25.35 29.67
N ALA A 47 -0.13 26.15 30.67
CA ALA A 47 -0.13 27.59 30.59
C ALA A 47 0.89 28.03 29.51
N GLY A 48 0.44 28.78 28.52
CA GLY A 48 1.27 29.35 27.46
C GLY A 48 0.90 28.87 26.06
N GLY A 49 0.39 29.80 25.25
CA GLY A 49 -0.15 29.58 23.89
C GLY A 49 0.87 29.17 22.82
N LYS A 50 1.67 28.12 23.05
CA LYS A 50 2.40 27.46 21.96
C LYS A 50 1.42 26.58 21.18
N GLN A 51 1.13 26.95 19.93
CA GLN A 51 0.38 26.08 19.03
C GLN A 51 1.04 24.70 18.98
N ALA A 52 0.30 23.67 19.37
CA ALA A 52 0.77 22.29 19.32
C ALA A 52 1.28 21.95 17.90
N PRO A 53 2.38 21.18 17.76
CA PRO A 53 3.07 20.99 16.51
C PRO A 53 2.13 20.50 15.38
N PRO A 54 2.33 20.97 14.14
CA PRO A 54 1.51 20.59 13.02
C PRO A 54 1.58 19.08 12.79
N LEU A 55 0.44 18.47 12.42
CA LEU A 55 0.42 17.06 12.02
C LEU A 55 1.22 16.88 10.73
N ASP A 56 2.03 15.83 10.69
CA ASP A 56 2.63 15.35 9.46
C ASP A 56 1.57 14.76 8.50
N HIS A 57 1.98 14.45 7.26
CA HIS A 57 1.06 13.91 6.25
C HIS A 57 0.42 12.58 6.71
N LEU A 58 1.17 11.74 7.43
CA LEU A 58 0.70 10.46 7.93
C LEU A 58 -0.36 10.64 9.02
N GLY A 59 -0.10 11.47 10.03
CA GLY A 59 -1.03 11.81 11.09
C GLY A 59 -2.33 12.39 10.55
N TYR A 60 -2.25 13.30 9.56
CA TYR A 60 -3.44 13.81 8.87
C TYR A 60 -4.25 12.68 8.21
N ALA A 61 -3.59 11.79 7.47
CA ALA A 61 -4.25 10.67 6.79
C ALA A 61 -4.92 9.70 7.78
N ARG A 62 -4.28 9.44 8.92
CA ARG A 62 -4.81 8.56 9.97
C ARG A 62 -6.01 9.15 10.70
N ILE A 63 -5.99 10.45 11.03
CA ILE A 63 -7.18 11.13 11.58
C ILE A 63 -8.34 11.05 10.59
N ALA A 64 -8.08 11.32 9.30
CA ALA A 64 -9.11 11.23 8.29
C ALA A 64 -9.67 9.79 8.16
N ALA A 65 -8.83 8.76 8.32
CA ALA A 65 -9.27 7.36 8.32
C ALA A 65 -10.11 7.01 9.55
N LEU A 66 -9.71 7.47 10.75
CA LEU A 66 -10.47 7.30 11.98
C LEU A 66 -11.86 7.92 11.85
N ARG A 67 -11.93 9.17 11.36
CA ARG A 67 -13.20 9.88 11.14
C ARG A 67 -14.12 9.15 10.19
N ARG A 68 -13.60 8.67 9.04
CA ARG A 68 -14.38 7.82 8.11
C ARG A 68 -14.90 6.56 8.79
N SER A 69 -14.05 5.86 9.55
CA SER A 69 -14.40 4.59 10.19
C SER A 69 -15.49 4.75 11.26
N LEU A 70 -15.59 5.93 11.86
CA LEU A 70 -16.55 6.25 12.92
C LEU A 70 -17.69 7.18 12.46
N GLN A 71 -17.83 7.43 11.16
CA GLN A 71 -18.87 8.30 10.60
C GLN A 71 -18.84 9.72 11.21
N LEU A 72 -17.63 10.30 11.31
CA LEU A 72 -17.37 11.66 11.82
C LEU A 72 -16.90 12.62 10.72
N ASP A 73 -17.17 12.29 9.45
CA ASP A 73 -16.94 13.20 8.34
C ASP A 73 -18.02 14.29 8.28
N ARG A 74 -17.73 15.37 7.54
CA ARG A 74 -18.58 16.55 7.39
C ARG A 74 -20.07 16.24 7.27
N ARG A 75 -20.42 15.33 6.35
CA ARG A 75 -21.81 14.95 6.05
C ARG A 75 -22.51 14.36 7.27
N TYR A 76 -21.85 13.49 8.02
CA TYR A 76 -22.45 12.77 9.15
C TYR A 76 -22.61 13.67 10.36
N LEU A 77 -21.61 14.53 10.65
CA LEU A 77 -21.73 15.56 11.69
C LEU A 77 -22.90 16.50 11.41
N ALA A 78 -23.04 16.96 10.17
CA ALA A 78 -24.15 17.79 9.75
C ALA A 78 -25.50 17.05 9.85
N ALA A 79 -25.57 15.78 9.42
CA ALA A 79 -26.77 14.94 9.51
C ALA A 79 -27.24 14.69 10.95
N MET A 80 -26.30 14.61 11.91
CA MET A 80 -26.62 14.56 13.35
C MET A 80 -27.16 15.88 13.90
N GLY A 81 -27.15 16.95 13.11
CA GLY A 81 -27.53 18.29 13.55
C GLY A 81 -26.46 18.97 14.39
N CYS A 82 -25.17 18.69 14.16
CA CYS A 82 -24.11 19.51 14.73
C CYS A 82 -24.09 20.87 14.03
N ASP A 83 -24.05 21.96 14.80
CA ASP A 83 -23.65 23.29 14.31
C ASP A 83 -22.13 23.42 14.26
N ARG A 84 -21.63 24.62 13.93
CA ARG A 84 -20.20 24.91 13.87
C ARG A 84 -19.50 24.63 15.20
N ALA A 85 -20.01 25.16 16.32
CA ALA A 85 -19.36 25.02 17.62
C ALA A 85 -19.28 23.54 18.07
N ARG A 86 -20.37 22.79 17.86
CA ARG A 86 -20.42 21.35 18.14
C ARG A 86 -19.47 20.56 17.24
N GLY A 87 -19.44 20.89 15.95
CA GLY A 87 -18.50 20.33 14.98
C GLY A 87 -17.05 20.55 15.41
N GLU A 88 -16.71 21.77 15.82
CA GLU A 88 -15.37 22.12 16.32
C GLU A 88 -15.00 21.29 17.56
N ALA A 89 -15.92 21.19 18.54
CA ALA A 89 -15.70 20.42 19.77
C ALA A 89 -15.43 18.93 19.49
N VAL A 90 -16.20 18.31 18.59
CA VAL A 90 -16.01 16.90 18.19
C VAL A 90 -14.68 16.71 17.48
N LEU A 91 -14.34 17.57 16.51
CA LEU A 91 -13.09 17.46 15.76
C LEU A 91 -11.87 17.68 16.66
N LEU A 92 -11.96 18.60 17.64
CA LEU A 92 -10.91 18.82 18.64
C LEU A 92 -10.75 17.61 19.55
N ALA A 93 -11.84 16.94 19.94
CA ALA A 93 -11.78 15.70 20.70
C ALA A 93 -11.05 14.60 19.92
N VAL A 94 -11.35 14.44 18.62
CA VAL A 94 -10.64 13.48 17.75
C VAL A 94 -9.15 13.81 17.67
N LEU A 95 -8.79 15.08 17.44
CA LEU A 95 -7.41 15.52 17.31
C LEU A 95 -6.60 15.30 18.60
N ARG A 96 -7.13 15.73 19.75
CA ARG A 96 -6.48 15.53 21.06
C ARG A 96 -6.34 14.07 21.42
N TRP A 97 -7.40 13.29 21.19
CA TRP A 97 -7.37 11.86 21.40
C TRP A 97 -6.29 11.19 20.56
N TYR A 98 -6.21 11.52 19.27
CA TYR A 98 -5.21 10.94 18.36
C TYR A 98 -3.79 11.27 18.84
N ARG A 99 -3.50 12.53 19.18
CA ARG A 99 -2.18 12.93 19.71
C ARG A 99 -1.77 12.14 20.96
N SER A 100 -2.73 11.76 21.80
CA SER A 100 -2.45 11.04 23.06
C SER A 100 -2.48 9.52 22.91
N ASN A 101 -3.02 8.98 21.81
CA ASN A 101 -3.28 7.54 21.64
C ASN A 101 -2.72 6.95 20.34
N ALA A 102 -2.01 7.74 19.51
CA ALA A 102 -1.54 7.30 18.20
C ALA A 102 -0.67 6.05 18.28
N ASP A 103 0.19 5.93 19.30
CA ASP A 103 1.12 4.81 19.44
C ASP A 103 0.41 3.57 19.97
N ARG A 104 -0.51 3.75 20.92
CA ARG A 104 -1.39 2.67 21.40
C ARG A 104 -2.28 2.11 20.29
N LEU A 105 -2.85 3.00 19.45
CA LEU A 105 -3.63 2.59 18.28
C LEU A 105 -2.75 1.85 17.26
N ARG A 106 -1.55 2.38 16.97
CA ARG A 106 -0.57 1.75 16.09
C ARG A 106 -0.19 0.34 16.54
N ALA A 107 0.15 0.19 17.82
CA ALA A 107 0.53 -1.10 18.39
C ALA A 107 -0.63 -2.11 18.31
N ALA A 108 -1.87 -1.68 18.60
CA ALA A 108 -3.03 -2.55 18.49
C ALA A 108 -3.31 -2.97 17.03
N GLU A 109 -3.22 -2.04 16.07
CA GLU A 109 -3.41 -2.32 14.64
C GLU A 109 -2.31 -3.25 14.10
N LEU A 110 -1.06 -3.05 14.52
CA LEU A 110 0.07 -3.92 14.16
C LEU A 110 -0.16 -5.35 14.68
N ALA A 111 -0.54 -5.50 15.95
CA ALA A 111 -0.83 -6.81 16.54
C ALA A 111 -2.01 -7.51 15.82
N ALA A 112 -3.04 -6.77 15.44
CA ALA A 112 -4.16 -7.31 14.67
C ALA A 112 -3.71 -7.81 13.27
N ASN A 113 -2.90 -7.02 12.57
CA ASN A 113 -2.35 -7.41 11.28
C ASN A 113 -1.46 -8.65 11.38
N GLN A 114 -0.60 -8.73 12.41
CA GLN A 114 0.27 -9.90 12.64
C GLN A 114 -0.55 -11.16 12.96
N ALA A 115 -1.60 -11.04 13.77
CA ALA A 115 -2.49 -12.17 14.08
C ALA A 115 -3.28 -12.64 12.85
N GLU A 116 -3.75 -11.71 12.02
CA GLU A 116 -4.41 -12.03 10.75
C GLU A 116 -3.47 -12.76 9.79
N PHE A 117 -2.21 -12.30 9.68
CA PHE A 117 -1.20 -12.97 8.87
C PHE A 117 -0.91 -14.39 9.39
N ALA A 118 -0.76 -14.56 10.71
CA ALA A 118 -0.53 -15.87 11.31
C ALA A 118 -1.68 -16.84 11.03
N LEU A 119 -2.94 -16.38 11.13
CA LEU A 119 -4.12 -17.18 10.78
C LEU A 119 -4.12 -17.58 9.31
N ASP A 120 -3.78 -16.66 8.40
CA ASP A 120 -3.71 -16.96 6.97
C ASP A 120 -2.60 -17.96 6.62
N GLN A 121 -1.44 -17.89 7.30
CA GLN A 121 -0.39 -18.89 7.18
C GLN A 121 -0.84 -20.26 7.70
N ALA A 122 -1.46 -20.31 8.89
CA ALA A 122 -1.98 -21.55 9.45
C ALA A 122 -3.00 -22.21 8.52
N ARG A 123 -3.91 -21.42 7.93
CA ARG A 123 -4.88 -21.92 6.93
C ARG A 123 -4.22 -22.49 5.69
N ARG A 124 -3.16 -21.85 5.19
CA ARG A 124 -2.42 -22.33 4.02
C ARG A 124 -1.70 -23.65 4.31
N GLN A 125 -1.05 -23.75 5.46
CA GLN A 125 -0.39 -25.00 5.89
C GLN A 125 -1.38 -26.13 6.13
N ALA A 126 -2.52 -25.84 6.78
CA ALA A 126 -3.59 -26.80 7.01
C ALA A 126 -4.16 -27.36 5.69
N ARG A 127 -4.29 -26.54 4.64
CA ARG A 127 -4.74 -27.00 3.31
C ARG A 127 -3.74 -27.92 2.61
N ALA A 128 -2.46 -27.92 2.99
CA ALA A 128 -1.46 -28.86 2.50
C ALA A 128 -1.51 -30.23 3.24
N ALA A 129 -2.71 -30.63 3.67
CA ALA A 129 -3.04 -31.67 4.66
C ALA A 129 -2.43 -33.07 4.45
N LYS A 130 -1.88 -33.38 3.27
CA LYS A 130 -1.28 -34.69 2.96
C LYS A 130 0.07 -34.96 3.66
N SER A 131 0.51 -34.07 4.56
CA SER A 131 1.76 -34.20 5.31
C SER A 131 1.51 -34.16 6.82
N ALA A 132 2.38 -34.78 7.61
CA ALA A 132 2.36 -34.65 9.08
C ALA A 132 2.41 -33.18 9.54
N GLN A 133 3.00 -32.30 8.72
CA GLN A 133 3.04 -30.86 8.93
C GLN A 133 1.66 -30.20 8.73
N GLY A 134 0.84 -30.71 7.80
CA GLY A 134 -0.54 -30.28 7.60
C GLY A 134 -1.46 -30.63 8.78
N ALA A 135 -1.32 -31.83 9.35
CA ALA A 135 -2.08 -32.24 10.54
C ALA A 135 -1.75 -31.36 11.77
N LYS A 136 -0.47 -31.07 12.00
CA LYS A 136 -0.03 -30.13 13.05
C LYS A 136 -0.59 -28.72 12.84
N ALA A 137 -0.62 -28.23 11.60
CA ALA A 137 -1.18 -26.92 11.29
C ALA A 137 -2.70 -26.86 11.52
N GLN A 138 -3.43 -27.93 11.22
CA GLN A 138 -4.87 -28.02 11.49
C GLN A 138 -5.17 -27.88 12.99
N ALA A 139 -4.35 -28.49 13.86
CA ALA A 139 -4.49 -28.39 15.31
C ALA A 139 -4.24 -26.97 15.87
N LEU A 140 -3.48 -26.13 15.15
CA LEU A 140 -3.17 -24.76 15.56
C LEU A 140 -4.23 -23.72 15.13
N LEU A 141 -5.15 -24.09 14.23
CA LEU A 141 -6.17 -23.17 13.72
C LEU A 141 -7.06 -22.55 14.81
N PRO A 142 -7.58 -23.30 15.80
CA PRO A 142 -8.39 -22.71 16.87
C PRO A 142 -7.64 -21.62 17.66
N ALA A 143 -6.36 -21.86 17.98
CA ALA A 143 -5.52 -20.88 18.68
C ALA A 143 -5.26 -19.64 17.81
N ALA A 144 -4.99 -19.81 16.52
CA ALA A 144 -4.80 -18.70 15.59
C ALA A 144 -6.08 -17.86 15.43
N HIS A 145 -7.25 -18.50 15.39
CA HIS A 145 -8.55 -17.84 15.40
C HIS A 145 -8.77 -17.04 16.69
N ALA A 146 -8.50 -17.62 17.85
CA ALA A 146 -8.61 -16.93 19.14
C ALA A 146 -7.66 -15.72 19.22
N GLY A 147 -6.41 -15.88 18.76
CA GLY A 147 -5.43 -14.80 18.71
C GLY A 147 -5.87 -13.63 17.81
N GLN A 148 -6.40 -13.93 16.62
CA GLN A 148 -6.95 -12.91 15.71
C GLN A 148 -8.14 -12.17 16.33
N ALA A 149 -9.07 -12.89 16.97
CA ALA A 149 -10.22 -12.29 17.64
C ALA A 149 -9.79 -11.39 18.82
N ALA A 150 -8.85 -11.85 19.65
CA ALA A 150 -8.32 -11.08 20.77
C ALA A 150 -7.61 -9.80 20.29
N ALA A 151 -6.81 -9.87 19.23
CA ALA A 151 -6.13 -8.69 18.67
C ALA A 151 -7.13 -7.68 18.07
N ALA A 152 -8.16 -8.15 17.36
CA ALA A 152 -9.24 -7.30 16.87
C ALA A 152 -10.00 -6.60 18.02
N SER A 153 -10.25 -7.32 19.11
CA SER A 153 -10.87 -6.77 20.32
C SER A 153 -10.04 -5.63 20.94
N ARG A 154 -8.70 -5.75 20.97
CA ARG A 154 -7.82 -4.67 21.46
C ARG A 154 -7.93 -3.40 20.62
N VAL A 155 -7.99 -3.52 19.28
CA VAL A 155 -8.23 -2.36 18.39
C VAL A 155 -9.58 -1.73 18.71
N GLY A 156 -10.61 -2.55 18.92
CA GLY A 156 -11.94 -2.11 19.35
C GLY A 156 -11.89 -1.34 20.67
N ALA A 157 -11.20 -1.86 21.68
CA ALA A 157 -11.05 -1.22 22.99
C ALA A 157 -10.35 0.15 22.90
N VAL A 158 -9.29 0.27 22.09
CA VAL A 158 -8.64 1.58 21.84
C VAL A 158 -9.63 2.55 21.19
N LYS A 159 -10.31 2.13 20.11
CA LYS A 159 -11.31 2.98 19.43
C LYS A 159 -12.50 3.33 20.33
N GLN A 160 -12.85 2.48 21.29
CA GLN A 160 -13.92 2.75 22.25
C GLN A 160 -13.58 3.97 23.13
N THR A 161 -12.32 4.19 23.46
CA THR A 161 -11.91 5.41 24.20
C THR A 161 -12.09 6.68 23.37
N LEU A 162 -11.87 6.62 22.05
CA LEU A 162 -12.19 7.73 21.13
C LEU A 162 -13.71 7.96 21.07
N ILE A 163 -14.48 6.87 21.00
CA ILE A 163 -15.94 6.94 21.02
C ILE A 163 -16.43 7.67 22.26
N SER A 164 -15.96 7.30 23.45
CA SER A 164 -16.32 7.97 24.70
C SER A 164 -15.94 9.45 24.70
N ALA A 165 -14.75 9.79 24.21
CA ALA A 165 -14.29 11.18 24.12
C ALA A 165 -15.16 12.05 23.19
N VAL A 166 -15.69 11.47 22.11
CA VAL A 166 -16.61 12.17 21.20
C VAL A 166 -18.03 12.22 21.77
N GLU A 167 -18.53 11.14 22.38
CA GLU A 167 -19.87 11.13 23.00
C GLU A 167 -19.98 12.22 24.07
N ALA A 168 -18.92 12.48 24.84
CA ALA A 168 -18.87 13.57 25.82
C ALA A 168 -19.01 14.98 25.21
N LYS A 169 -18.91 15.12 23.88
CA LYS A 169 -19.09 16.40 23.17
C LYS A 169 -20.44 16.52 22.48
N LEU A 170 -21.27 15.48 22.49
CA LEU A 170 -22.55 15.45 21.79
C LEU A 170 -23.73 15.61 22.76
N THR A 171 -24.84 16.19 22.30
CA THR A 171 -26.12 16.17 23.04
C THR A 171 -26.69 14.75 23.08
N SER A 172 -27.67 14.49 23.95
CA SER A 172 -28.32 13.16 24.03
C SER A 172 -28.91 12.70 22.69
N ALA A 173 -29.61 13.60 21.97
CA ALA A 173 -30.16 13.31 20.64
C ALA A 173 -29.06 13.02 19.60
N GLN A 174 -27.97 13.80 19.60
CA GLN A 174 -26.82 13.58 18.71
C GLN A 174 -26.12 12.25 19.01
N ARG A 175 -25.94 11.91 20.30
CA ARG A 175 -25.36 10.62 20.71
C ARG A 175 -26.21 9.45 20.23
N GLN A 176 -27.53 9.52 20.38
CA GLN A 176 -28.45 8.48 19.92
C GLN A 176 -28.37 8.33 18.39
N SER A 177 -28.42 9.44 17.65
CA SER A 177 -28.25 9.44 16.19
C SER A 177 -26.91 8.82 15.77
N TRP A 178 -25.81 9.16 16.46
CA TRP A 178 -24.49 8.62 16.17
C TRP A 178 -24.39 7.11 16.44
N ARG A 179 -24.91 6.66 17.60
CA ARG A 179 -24.97 5.24 17.95
C ARG A 179 -25.78 4.44 16.93
N GLY A 180 -26.92 4.98 16.49
CA GLY A 180 -27.74 4.40 15.42
C GLY A 180 -26.96 4.23 14.12
N MET A 181 -26.26 5.28 13.65
CA MET A 181 -25.42 5.18 12.45
C MET A 181 -24.32 4.11 12.58
N ARG A 182 -23.63 4.04 13.73
CA ARG A 182 -22.60 3.02 13.97
C ARG A 182 -23.18 1.60 14.01
N ALA A 183 -24.38 1.43 14.59
CA ALA A 183 -25.08 0.14 14.61
C ALA A 183 -25.50 -0.28 13.18
N ALA A 184 -26.01 0.67 12.38
CA ALA A 184 -26.36 0.43 10.99
C ALA A 184 -25.14 -0.05 10.17
N VAL A 185 -23.94 0.51 10.40
CA VAL A 185 -22.71 0.02 9.74
C VAL A 185 -22.40 -1.44 10.08
N LYS A 186 -22.60 -1.85 11.34
CA LYS A 186 -22.33 -3.25 11.78
C LYS A 186 -23.18 -4.28 11.05
N VAL A 187 -24.40 -3.92 10.67
CA VAL A 187 -25.31 -4.77 9.88
C VAL A 187 -25.17 -4.54 8.36
N GLY A 188 -24.14 -3.77 7.94
CA GLY A 188 -23.81 -3.52 6.54
C GLY A 188 -24.52 -2.33 5.89
N GLY A 189 -25.24 -1.50 6.66
CA GLY A 189 -25.81 -0.25 6.18
C GLY A 189 -24.74 0.67 5.58
N ARG A 190 -25.11 1.46 4.55
CA ARG A 190 -24.20 2.38 3.85
C ARG A 190 -24.95 3.59 3.31
N GLY A 191 -24.23 4.68 3.06
CA GLY A 191 -24.79 5.88 2.41
C GLY A 191 -25.85 6.55 3.28
N ASP A 192 -26.95 6.96 2.65
CA ASP A 192 -28.08 7.62 3.30
C ASP A 192 -28.86 6.72 4.26
N TRP A 193 -28.79 5.41 4.05
CA TRP A 193 -29.51 4.44 4.86
C TRP A 193 -28.94 4.29 6.27
N LEU A 194 -27.76 4.85 6.52
CA LEU A 194 -27.18 4.93 7.86
C LEU A 194 -28.04 5.78 8.82
N TYR A 195 -28.86 6.69 8.29
CA TYR A 195 -29.73 7.54 9.10
C TYR A 195 -31.05 6.85 9.48
N ALA A 196 -31.34 5.67 8.93
CA ALA A 196 -32.52 4.90 9.30
C ALA A 196 -32.33 4.32 10.71
N PRO A 197 -33.16 4.70 11.70
CA PRO A 197 -33.10 4.11 13.03
C PRO A 197 -33.40 2.60 12.93
N GLU A 198 -32.70 1.82 13.76
CA GLU A 198 -32.93 0.37 13.92
C GLU A 198 -32.89 -0.41 12.59
N LEU A 199 -32.06 0.02 11.65
CA LEU A 199 -31.87 -0.67 10.38
C LEU A 199 -31.45 -2.12 10.60
N THR A 200 -32.20 -3.08 10.05
CA THR A 200 -31.87 -4.51 10.17
C THR A 200 -30.84 -4.95 9.12
N ALA A 201 -30.20 -6.10 9.35
CA ALA A 201 -29.25 -6.68 8.39
C ALA A 201 -29.91 -7.01 7.05
N GLU A 202 -31.16 -7.50 7.08
CA GLU A 202 -31.92 -7.80 5.87
C GLU A 202 -32.27 -6.51 5.11
N GLN A 203 -32.84 -5.51 5.78
CA GLN A 203 -33.11 -4.20 5.17
C GLN A 203 -31.84 -3.61 4.53
N ALA A 204 -30.73 -3.65 5.26
CA ALA A 204 -29.44 -3.16 4.76
C ALA A 204 -28.99 -3.93 3.52
N LYS A 205 -29.18 -5.25 3.47
CA LYS A 205 -28.87 -6.08 2.31
C LYS A 205 -29.75 -5.72 1.12
N THR A 206 -31.07 -5.72 1.27
CA THR A 206 -32.01 -5.42 0.20
C THR A 206 -31.79 -4.02 -0.39
N LEU A 207 -31.48 -3.02 0.46
CA LEU A 207 -31.15 -1.67 0.00
C LEU A 207 -29.86 -1.61 -0.82
N ARG A 208 -28.83 -2.40 -0.46
CA ARG A 208 -27.59 -2.49 -1.24
C ARG A 208 -27.82 -3.15 -2.60
N ASP A 209 -28.63 -4.20 -2.63
CA ASP A 209 -28.97 -4.92 -3.84
C ASP A 209 -29.78 -4.00 -4.79
N ALA A 210 -30.74 -3.26 -4.26
CA ALA A 210 -31.51 -2.25 -5.00
C ALA A 210 -30.63 -1.12 -5.56
N GLU A 211 -29.73 -0.56 -4.74
CA GLU A 211 -28.79 0.49 -5.16
C GLU A 211 -27.81 0.00 -6.24
N THR A 212 -27.39 -1.27 -6.16
CA THR A 212 -26.52 -1.89 -7.17
C THR A 212 -27.25 -2.02 -8.51
N SER A 213 -28.50 -2.49 -8.49
CA SER A 213 -29.37 -2.57 -9.67
C SER A 213 -29.62 -1.20 -10.28
N ARG A 214 -29.92 -0.18 -9.45
CA ARG A 214 -30.07 1.22 -9.90
C ARG A 214 -28.82 1.70 -10.63
N ARG A 215 -27.63 1.52 -10.05
CA ARG A 215 -26.36 1.94 -10.68
C ARG A 215 -26.07 1.21 -11.98
N ARG A 216 -26.39 -0.08 -12.07
CA ARG A 216 -26.22 -0.86 -13.31
C ARG A 216 -27.12 -0.32 -14.41
N ALA A 217 -28.39 -0.06 -14.11
CA ALA A 217 -29.35 0.51 -15.05
C ALA A 217 -28.91 1.91 -15.54
N LEU A 218 -28.49 2.80 -14.63
CA LEU A 218 -28.02 4.15 -14.99
C LEU A 218 -26.72 4.19 -15.81
N ARG A 219 -25.90 3.12 -15.76
CA ARG A 219 -24.67 2.99 -16.56
C ARG A 219 -24.93 2.44 -17.96
N ALA A 220 -25.92 1.57 -18.10
CA ALA A 220 -26.29 0.99 -19.38
C ALA A 220 -26.93 2.03 -20.31
N ASP A 221 -27.46 3.13 -19.78
CA ASP A 221 -28.28 4.07 -20.55
C ASP A 221 -27.86 5.55 -20.36
N ARG A 222 -27.69 6.27 -21.48
CA ARG A 222 -27.33 7.70 -21.51
C ARG A 222 -28.55 8.62 -21.73
N ALA A 223 -29.73 8.10 -22.04
CA ALA A 223 -30.92 8.91 -22.30
C ALA A 223 -31.61 9.40 -21.00
N SER A 224 -32.19 10.61 -21.05
CA SER A 224 -32.82 11.30 -19.90
C SER A 224 -34.10 10.61 -19.40
N ALA A 225 -35.02 10.24 -20.29
CA ALA A 225 -36.37 9.77 -19.92
C ALA A 225 -36.36 8.46 -19.11
N LYS A 226 -35.46 7.53 -19.41
CA LYS A 226 -35.33 6.25 -18.67
C LYS A 226 -34.66 6.42 -17.31
N ARG A 227 -33.86 7.47 -17.09
CA ARG A 227 -33.31 7.77 -15.75
C ARG A 227 -34.40 8.07 -14.74
N ALA A 228 -35.41 8.85 -15.13
CA ALA A 228 -36.54 9.19 -14.24
C ALA A 228 -37.30 7.93 -13.79
N ALA A 229 -37.54 7.00 -14.72
CA ALA A 229 -38.19 5.71 -14.42
C ALA A 229 -37.35 4.84 -13.49
N VAL A 230 -36.03 4.74 -13.71
CA VAL A 230 -35.10 4.01 -12.83
C VAL A 230 -35.10 4.60 -11.42
N GLU A 231 -35.07 5.94 -11.29
CA GLU A 231 -35.13 6.60 -9.99
C GLU A 231 -36.49 6.43 -9.31
N ALA A 232 -37.60 6.46 -10.06
CA ALA A 232 -38.94 6.22 -9.52
C ALA A 232 -39.09 4.78 -9.01
N SER A 233 -38.62 3.80 -9.78
CA SER A 233 -38.59 2.38 -9.38
C SER A 233 -37.78 2.19 -8.10
N PHE A 234 -36.59 2.79 -8.04
CA PHE A 234 -35.75 2.73 -6.84
C PHE A 234 -36.43 3.34 -5.62
N ARG A 235 -37.08 4.52 -5.76
CA ARG A 235 -37.88 5.11 -4.67
C ARG A 235 -38.99 4.17 -4.21
N GLY A 236 -39.67 3.49 -5.14
CA GLY A 236 -40.68 2.48 -4.83
C GLY A 236 -40.12 1.30 -4.05
N GLN A 237 -38.94 0.80 -4.41
CA GLN A 237 -38.25 -0.27 -3.67
C GLN A 237 -37.90 0.18 -2.25
N VAL A 238 -37.31 1.38 -2.08
CA VAL A 238 -37.00 1.93 -0.76
C VAL A 238 -38.26 2.08 0.09
N ALA A 239 -39.38 2.46 -0.52
CA ALA A 239 -40.67 2.59 0.17
C ALA A 239 -41.27 1.25 0.65
N LYS A 240 -40.86 0.13 0.04
CA LYS A 240 -41.23 -1.22 0.50
C LYS A 240 -40.29 -1.74 1.60
N ILE A 241 -39.02 -1.32 1.58
CA ILE A 241 -37.99 -1.84 2.49
C ILE A 241 -38.00 -1.12 3.85
N LEU A 242 -38.08 0.22 3.83
CA LEU A 242 -38.02 1.04 5.04
C LEU A 242 -39.42 1.42 5.50
N SER A 243 -39.66 1.50 6.81
CA SER A 243 -40.92 2.02 7.35
C SER A 243 -41.11 3.52 7.04
N LYS A 244 -42.34 4.03 7.20
CA LYS A 244 -42.64 5.47 7.06
C LYS A 244 -41.78 6.32 8.00
N SER A 245 -41.61 5.88 9.25
CA SER A 245 -40.79 6.58 10.25
C SER A 245 -39.31 6.56 9.89
N GLN A 246 -38.78 5.43 9.42
CA GLN A 246 -37.39 5.32 8.96
C GLN A 246 -37.11 6.26 7.78
N ARG A 247 -38.01 6.32 6.79
CA ARG A 247 -37.88 7.24 5.65
C ARG A 247 -37.90 8.71 6.07
N ALA A 248 -38.80 9.07 6.99
CA ALA A 248 -38.85 10.43 7.53
C ALA A 248 -37.55 10.81 8.25
N ALA A 249 -36.99 9.90 9.05
CA ALA A 249 -35.70 10.11 9.73
C ALA A 249 -34.55 10.31 8.74
N VAL A 250 -34.50 9.51 7.66
CA VAL A 250 -33.52 9.65 6.58
C VAL A 250 -33.65 11.01 5.91
N ALA A 251 -34.86 11.41 5.52
CA ALA A 251 -35.10 12.70 4.87
C ALA A 251 -34.71 13.88 5.77
N ALA A 252 -35.06 13.85 7.06
CA ALA A 252 -34.68 14.87 8.02
C ALA A 252 -33.15 14.98 8.19
N ALA A 253 -32.45 13.84 8.26
CA ALA A 253 -31.00 13.80 8.35
C ALA A 253 -30.32 14.36 7.08
N GLN A 254 -30.87 14.05 5.90
CA GLN A 254 -30.40 14.61 4.63
C GLN A 254 -30.59 16.14 4.59
N GLY A 255 -31.76 16.64 5.02
CA GLY A 255 -32.03 18.07 5.11
C GLY A 255 -30.99 18.79 5.99
N ARG A 256 -30.69 18.25 7.18
CA ARG A 256 -29.63 18.79 8.05
C ARG A 256 -28.23 18.70 7.43
N ALA A 257 -27.93 17.61 6.72
CA ALA A 257 -26.64 17.44 6.05
C ALA A 257 -26.40 18.54 5.00
N VAL A 258 -27.46 18.97 4.31
CA VAL A 258 -27.41 20.09 3.36
C VAL A 258 -27.30 21.41 4.10
N SER A 259 -28.20 21.71 5.04
CA SER A 259 -28.28 23.03 5.68
C SER A 259 -27.07 23.33 6.58
N ARG A 260 -26.52 22.33 7.27
CA ARG A 260 -25.39 22.50 8.20
C ARG A 260 -24.03 22.12 7.62
N GLY A 261 -23.98 21.70 6.35
CA GLY A 261 -22.73 21.24 5.72
C GLY A 261 -21.64 22.33 5.70
N ARG A 262 -22.02 23.59 5.51
CA ARG A 262 -21.09 24.74 5.51
C ARG A 262 -20.49 25.01 6.89
N ASP A 263 -21.29 24.92 7.94
CA ASP A 263 -20.84 25.12 9.32
C ASP A 263 -19.78 24.11 9.71
N ILE A 264 -20.00 22.84 9.38
CA ILE A 264 -19.03 21.78 9.67
C ILE A 264 -17.78 21.92 8.81
N TRP A 265 -17.89 22.39 7.57
CA TRP A 265 -16.70 22.70 6.75
C TRP A 265 -15.85 23.82 7.38
N MET A 266 -16.48 24.86 7.93
CA MET A 266 -15.77 25.93 8.64
C MET A 266 -15.09 25.38 9.91
N ALA A 267 -15.78 24.52 10.66
CA ALA A 267 -15.22 23.83 11.82
C ALA A 267 -13.98 23.00 11.46
N GLU A 268 -14.07 22.21 10.38
CA GLU A 268 -12.94 21.41 9.86
C GLU A 268 -11.73 22.27 9.52
N ARG A 269 -11.93 23.40 8.82
CA ARG A 269 -10.84 24.30 8.44
C ARG A 269 -10.15 24.98 9.62
N LYS A 270 -10.90 25.21 10.71
CA LYS A 270 -10.36 25.82 11.94
C LYS A 270 -9.56 24.82 12.76
N VAL A 271 -10.07 23.60 12.89
CA VAL A 271 -9.54 22.61 13.84
C VAL A 271 -8.50 21.69 13.22
N LEU A 272 -8.78 21.17 12.03
CA LEU A 272 -7.88 20.25 11.37
C LEU A 272 -6.89 21.06 10.54
N PRO A 273 -5.58 20.79 10.63
CA PRO A 273 -4.61 21.47 9.80
C PRO A 273 -4.98 21.24 8.33
N ALA A 274 -4.79 22.26 7.49
CA ALA A 274 -4.98 22.08 6.06
C ALA A 274 -4.17 20.85 5.62
N PRO A 275 -4.72 19.99 4.74
CA PRO A 275 -3.92 18.90 4.19
C PRO A 275 -2.63 19.52 3.69
N PRO A 276 -1.45 18.97 4.03
CA PRO A 276 -0.19 19.50 3.52
C PRO A 276 -0.38 19.63 2.02
N ARG A 277 -0.27 20.89 1.53
CA ARG A 277 -0.46 21.16 0.10
C ARG A 277 0.43 20.15 -0.61
N LYS A 278 -0.07 19.50 -1.67
CA LYS A 278 0.84 18.97 -2.69
C LYS A 278 1.62 20.21 -3.12
N ARG A 279 2.74 20.50 -2.47
CA ARG A 279 3.61 21.58 -2.92
C ARG A 279 3.84 21.22 -4.38
N PRO A 280 3.47 22.07 -5.36
CA PRO A 280 4.19 21.97 -6.61
C PRO A 280 5.65 21.93 -6.20
N VAL A 281 6.38 20.94 -6.70
CA VAL A 281 7.83 20.92 -6.51
C VAL A 281 8.26 22.31 -6.94
N ALA A 282 8.62 23.16 -5.96
CA ALA A 282 9.14 24.47 -6.30
C ALA A 282 10.29 24.16 -7.26
N PRO A 283 10.42 24.88 -8.40
CA PRO A 283 11.59 24.70 -9.24
C PRO A 283 12.78 24.75 -8.29
N ALA A 284 13.51 23.62 -8.22
CA ALA A 284 14.62 23.52 -7.31
C ALA A 284 15.48 24.75 -7.59
N LYS A 285 15.75 25.57 -6.56
CA LYS A 285 16.86 26.53 -6.68
C LYS A 285 18.01 25.73 -7.25
N VAL A 286 18.62 26.22 -8.33
CA VAL A 286 19.77 25.59 -8.96
C VAL A 286 20.88 25.55 -7.91
N VAL A 287 20.88 24.47 -7.12
CA VAL A 287 21.96 24.13 -6.22
C VAL A 287 22.92 23.34 -7.10
N THR A 288 24.17 23.81 -7.11
CA THR A 288 25.37 23.17 -7.63
C THR A 288 25.18 21.66 -7.84
N SER A 289 25.36 21.19 -9.08
CA SER A 289 25.12 19.80 -9.50
C SER A 289 25.67 18.82 -8.47
N GLN A 290 24.78 18.06 -7.82
CA GLN A 290 25.20 17.02 -6.89
C GLN A 290 26.27 16.12 -7.51
N PRO A 291 27.32 15.76 -6.75
CA PRO A 291 28.39 14.92 -7.26
C PRO A 291 27.83 13.58 -7.71
N VAL A 292 28.35 13.08 -8.83
CA VAL A 292 28.08 11.72 -9.29
C VAL A 292 28.65 10.76 -8.25
N ARG A 293 27.81 9.88 -7.71
CA ARG A 293 28.25 8.88 -6.76
C ARG A 293 28.92 7.73 -7.52
N SER A 294 30.16 7.40 -7.13
CA SER A 294 30.82 6.18 -7.59
C SER A 294 30.26 4.96 -6.84
N GLY A 295 30.13 3.84 -7.54
CA GLY A 295 29.60 2.57 -7.01
C GLY A 295 30.41 1.36 -7.47
N LEU A 296 29.86 0.15 -7.29
CA LEU A 296 30.52 -1.11 -7.67
C LEU A 296 31.06 -1.11 -9.10
N ALA A 297 30.33 -0.51 -10.05
CA ALA A 297 30.67 -0.45 -11.47
C ALA A 297 31.96 0.34 -11.77
N SER A 298 32.43 1.18 -10.85
CA SER A 298 33.72 1.88 -11.01
C SER A 298 34.94 0.96 -11.03
N ARG A 299 34.80 -0.25 -10.49
CA ARG A 299 35.85 -1.29 -10.49
C ARG A 299 35.83 -2.14 -11.77
N TYR A 300 34.81 -2.00 -12.60
CA TYR A 300 34.55 -2.83 -13.77
C TYR A 300 34.35 -1.92 -14.98
N PRO A 301 35.42 -1.46 -15.64
CA PRO A 301 35.30 -0.68 -16.87
C PRO A 301 34.40 -1.39 -17.87
N GLN A 302 33.45 -0.66 -18.45
CA GLN A 302 32.42 -1.17 -19.36
C GLN A 302 31.53 -2.27 -18.72
N ASP A 303 31.41 -2.27 -17.39
CA ASP A 303 30.78 -3.34 -16.58
C ASP A 303 31.40 -4.75 -16.79
N LYS A 304 32.56 -4.86 -17.45
CA LYS A 304 33.21 -6.16 -17.71
C LYS A 304 33.62 -6.81 -16.39
N GLY A 305 33.06 -7.97 -16.11
CA GLY A 305 33.29 -8.71 -14.87
C GLY A 305 32.37 -8.33 -13.71
N LEU A 306 31.48 -7.34 -13.86
CA LEU A 306 30.56 -6.91 -12.80
C LEU A 306 29.67 -8.06 -12.30
N GLY A 307 29.25 -8.96 -13.20
CA GLY A 307 28.46 -10.14 -12.87
C GLY A 307 29.15 -11.14 -11.92
N GLY A 308 30.48 -11.13 -11.85
CA GLY A 308 31.27 -11.98 -10.96
C GLY A 308 31.58 -11.35 -9.60
N ASP A 309 31.22 -10.09 -9.35
CA ASP A 309 31.43 -9.45 -8.07
C ASP A 309 30.56 -10.10 -6.97
N PRO A 310 31.09 -10.34 -5.75
CA PRO A 310 30.34 -10.98 -4.67
C PRO A 310 29.12 -10.20 -4.18
N ASP A 311 29.06 -8.88 -4.41
CA ASP A 311 27.87 -8.07 -4.10
C ASP A 311 26.85 -8.07 -5.26
N THR A 312 27.20 -8.54 -6.46
CA THR A 312 26.29 -8.65 -7.60
C THR A 312 25.45 -9.92 -7.50
N VAL A 313 24.13 -9.75 -7.62
CA VAL A 313 23.13 -10.83 -7.63
C VAL A 313 22.77 -11.24 -9.06
N LEU A 314 22.69 -10.28 -9.97
CA LEU A 314 22.37 -10.48 -11.37
C LEU A 314 23.11 -9.41 -12.18
N PHE A 315 23.69 -9.80 -13.31
CA PHE A 315 24.06 -8.90 -14.39
C PHE A 315 23.54 -9.48 -15.71
N CYS A 316 22.89 -8.65 -16.53
CA CYS A 316 22.27 -9.03 -17.79
C CYS A 316 22.41 -7.87 -18.79
N ASP A 317 23.28 -8.05 -19.77
CA ASP A 317 23.58 -7.13 -20.88
C ASP A 317 22.80 -7.47 -22.17
N PHE A 318 22.08 -8.59 -22.21
CA PHE A 318 21.30 -9.03 -23.38
C PHE A 318 22.12 -9.36 -24.64
N ASP A 319 23.44 -9.50 -24.53
CA ASP A 319 24.30 -9.86 -25.67
C ASP A 319 24.15 -11.32 -26.09
N THR A 320 23.78 -12.18 -25.14
CA THR A 320 23.62 -13.62 -25.36
C THR A 320 22.16 -14.03 -25.56
N ALA A 321 21.91 -15.01 -26.42
CA ALA A 321 20.56 -15.50 -26.71
C ALA A 321 19.89 -16.21 -25.51
N ASP A 322 20.67 -16.64 -24.52
CA ASP A 322 20.21 -17.37 -23.34
C ASP A 322 19.84 -16.47 -22.16
N TRP A 323 19.90 -15.14 -22.32
CA TRP A 323 19.51 -14.15 -21.30
C TRP A 323 18.19 -14.47 -20.57
N PRO A 324 17.12 -15.05 -21.19
CA PRO A 324 15.90 -15.35 -20.45
C PRO A 324 16.11 -16.32 -19.28
N ARG A 325 17.09 -17.23 -19.37
CA ARG A 325 17.41 -18.19 -18.31
C ARG A 325 17.95 -17.51 -17.06
N GLN A 326 18.68 -16.39 -17.20
CA GLN A 326 19.16 -15.57 -16.08
C GLN A 326 18.00 -15.00 -15.25
N TRP A 327 16.82 -14.84 -15.87
CA TRP A 327 15.57 -14.40 -15.24
C TRP A 327 14.66 -15.59 -14.84
N GLY A 328 15.14 -16.82 -14.96
CA GLY A 328 14.37 -18.03 -14.65
C GLY A 328 13.23 -18.31 -15.64
N LEU A 329 13.35 -17.80 -16.88
CA LEU A 329 12.39 -18.00 -17.97
C LEU A 329 12.92 -19.02 -18.99
N ALA A 330 12.01 -19.79 -19.57
CA ALA A 330 12.34 -20.73 -20.66
C ALA A 330 12.46 -20.04 -22.04
N LYS A 331 11.79 -18.90 -22.23
CA LYS A 331 11.78 -18.13 -23.48
C LYS A 331 11.60 -16.64 -23.20
N PRO A 332 11.97 -15.76 -24.14
CA PRO A 332 11.71 -14.34 -24.04
C PRO A 332 10.20 -14.03 -23.81
N PRO A 333 9.87 -12.99 -23.03
CA PRO A 333 8.50 -12.51 -22.87
C PRO A 333 7.97 -11.89 -24.17
N ARG A 334 6.68 -11.56 -24.20
CA ARG A 334 6.07 -10.93 -25.38
C ARG A 334 6.60 -9.50 -25.59
N ASN A 335 6.55 -9.07 -26.85
CA ASN A 335 6.88 -7.73 -27.32
C ASN A 335 8.29 -7.25 -26.96
N VAL A 336 9.24 -8.19 -26.85
CA VAL A 336 10.66 -7.87 -26.71
C VAL A 336 11.49 -8.57 -27.77
N GLU A 337 12.60 -7.95 -28.12
CA GLU A 337 13.65 -8.49 -28.96
C GLU A 337 14.98 -7.84 -28.57
N THR A 338 16.09 -8.52 -28.79
CA THR A 338 17.44 -7.97 -28.58
C THR A 338 17.93 -7.36 -29.88
N VAL A 339 18.41 -6.12 -29.85
CA VAL A 339 18.86 -5.39 -31.05
C VAL A 339 20.21 -4.72 -30.83
N ASP A 340 21.05 -4.74 -31.86
CA ASP A 340 22.30 -3.97 -31.97
C ASP A 340 22.16 -2.76 -32.92
N ALA A 341 21.07 -2.67 -33.67
CA ALA A 341 20.73 -1.53 -34.51
C ALA A 341 19.20 -1.36 -34.67
N ASP A 342 18.74 -0.11 -34.70
CA ASP A 342 17.35 0.25 -35.05
C ASP A 342 17.31 1.70 -35.55
N LYS A 343 17.74 1.92 -36.80
CA LYS A 343 17.88 3.25 -37.40
C LYS A 343 16.57 4.03 -37.44
N GLU A 344 15.45 3.34 -37.71
CA GLU A 344 14.10 3.93 -37.76
C GLU A 344 13.72 4.63 -36.44
N ARG A 345 14.14 4.06 -35.30
CA ARG A 345 13.84 4.57 -33.96
C ARG A 345 15.02 5.35 -33.36
N LYS A 346 15.99 5.72 -34.21
CA LYS A 346 17.23 6.42 -33.87
C LYS A 346 17.99 5.72 -32.74
N PHE A 347 18.00 4.39 -32.70
CA PHE A 347 18.70 3.65 -31.67
C PHE A 347 20.22 3.77 -31.84
N GLU A 348 20.89 4.02 -30.73
CA GLU A 348 22.34 3.96 -30.60
C GLU A 348 22.63 2.95 -29.50
N PRO A 349 23.43 1.90 -29.74
CA PRO A 349 23.83 0.93 -28.73
C PRO A 349 24.40 1.59 -27.48
N PHE A 350 24.10 1.03 -26.31
CA PHE A 350 24.80 1.42 -25.09
C PHE A 350 26.13 0.67 -24.98
N ALA A 351 26.06 -0.66 -24.96
CA ALA A 351 27.18 -1.58 -25.09
C ALA A 351 26.63 -2.89 -25.68
N GLY A 352 27.05 -3.28 -26.90
CA GLY A 352 26.52 -4.48 -27.54
C GLY A 352 25.05 -4.37 -27.94
N LYS A 353 24.24 -5.39 -27.62
CA LYS A 353 22.80 -5.47 -27.87
C LYS A 353 22.02 -4.93 -26.68
N ALA A 354 20.85 -4.36 -26.94
CA ALA A 354 19.90 -3.97 -25.91
C ALA A 354 18.56 -4.69 -26.06
N LEU A 355 17.82 -4.82 -24.96
CA LEU A 355 16.43 -5.27 -24.97
C LEU A 355 15.52 -4.16 -25.48
N LYS A 356 15.06 -4.25 -26.72
CA LYS A 356 13.98 -3.41 -27.25
C LYS A 356 12.64 -3.91 -26.72
N VAL A 357 11.82 -3.00 -26.20
CA VAL A 357 10.46 -3.27 -25.74
C VAL A 357 9.47 -2.47 -26.58
N THR A 358 8.48 -3.15 -27.13
CA THR A 358 7.44 -2.55 -27.96
C THR A 358 6.10 -2.51 -27.22
N VAL A 359 5.47 -1.34 -27.13
CA VAL A 359 4.06 -1.21 -26.73
C VAL A 359 3.24 -0.84 -27.96
N HIS A 360 2.40 -1.76 -28.40
CA HIS A 360 1.61 -1.57 -29.61
C HIS A 360 0.51 -0.52 -29.41
N LYS A 361 0.26 0.28 -30.46
CA LYS A 361 -0.88 1.21 -30.50
C LYS A 361 -2.19 0.47 -30.16
N GLY A 362 -3.04 1.09 -29.34
CA GLY A 362 -4.31 0.51 -28.91
C GLY A 362 -4.20 -0.56 -27.81
N THR A 363 -2.99 -0.97 -27.43
CA THR A 363 -2.75 -1.98 -26.38
C THR A 363 -2.18 -1.36 -25.10
N HIS A 364 -2.09 -2.16 -24.04
CA HIS A 364 -1.51 -1.72 -22.75
C HIS A 364 -0.07 -2.21 -22.55
N TYR A 365 0.22 -3.45 -22.91
CA TYR A 365 1.40 -4.16 -22.44
C TYR A 365 2.57 -4.07 -23.41
N GLY A 366 3.74 -3.70 -22.88
CA GLY A 366 5.04 -3.95 -23.50
C GLY A 366 5.55 -5.30 -23.04
N THR A 367 6.26 -5.30 -21.91
CA THR A 367 6.83 -6.53 -21.33
C THR A 367 6.53 -6.66 -19.84
N SER A 368 6.60 -7.90 -19.35
CA SER A 368 6.53 -8.25 -17.94
C SER A 368 7.36 -9.49 -17.67
N LEU A 369 8.46 -9.29 -16.94
CA LEU A 369 9.25 -10.37 -16.35
C LEU A 369 9.70 -9.98 -14.94
N GLN A 370 10.11 -10.98 -14.17
CA GLN A 370 10.56 -10.82 -12.79
C GLN A 370 11.82 -11.64 -12.55
N PHE A 371 12.71 -11.14 -11.69
CA PHE A 371 13.76 -11.93 -11.06
C PHE A 371 13.25 -12.38 -9.67
N PRO A 372 12.77 -13.64 -9.51
CA PRO A 372 12.21 -14.13 -8.25
C PRO A 372 13.31 -14.58 -7.27
N PHE A 373 13.64 -13.77 -6.26
CA PHE A 373 14.78 -14.02 -5.36
C PHE A 373 14.73 -15.40 -4.70
N ARG A 374 13.58 -15.81 -4.13
CA ARG A 374 13.44 -17.12 -3.48
C ARG A 374 13.71 -18.28 -4.44
N LYS A 375 13.25 -18.20 -5.69
CA LYS A 375 13.45 -19.25 -6.70
C LYS A 375 14.88 -19.27 -7.21
N MET A 376 15.50 -18.11 -7.40
CA MET A 376 16.84 -17.99 -7.98
C MET A 376 17.95 -18.23 -6.95
N LEU A 377 17.76 -17.81 -5.69
CA LEU A 377 18.80 -17.78 -4.65
C LEU A 377 18.43 -18.59 -3.39
N GLY A 378 17.23 -19.15 -3.30
CA GLY A 378 16.75 -19.82 -2.09
C GLY A 378 16.37 -18.88 -0.95
N ALA A 379 16.60 -17.57 -1.06
CA ALA A 379 16.31 -16.57 -0.04
C ALA A 379 15.83 -15.24 -0.63
N GLU A 380 15.14 -14.45 0.18
CA GLU A 380 14.64 -13.10 -0.17
C GLU A 380 15.39 -12.05 0.64
N PRO A 381 15.96 -11.01 -0.01
CA PRO A 381 16.66 -9.94 0.70
C PRO A 381 15.68 -8.93 1.32
N GLU A 382 16.17 -8.18 2.32
CA GLU A 382 15.46 -7.03 2.87
C GLU A 382 15.99 -5.69 2.34
N GLU A 383 17.09 -5.73 1.61
CA GLU A 383 17.75 -4.57 1.03
C GLU A 383 18.34 -4.94 -0.33
N ILE A 384 18.11 -4.11 -1.35
CA ILE A 384 18.70 -4.33 -2.67
C ILE A 384 18.84 -3.03 -3.47
N TYR A 385 19.86 -2.99 -4.32
CA TYR A 385 20.05 -2.03 -5.40
C TYR A 385 19.68 -2.68 -6.73
N PHE A 386 19.01 -1.93 -7.59
CA PHE A 386 18.57 -2.36 -8.91
C PHE A 386 18.87 -1.27 -9.93
N ARG A 387 19.84 -1.52 -10.80
CA ARG A 387 20.27 -0.63 -11.88
C ARG A 387 19.84 -1.17 -13.23
N TYR A 388 19.45 -0.29 -14.14
CA TYR A 388 19.29 -0.58 -15.56
C TYR A 388 19.52 0.69 -16.37
N TYR A 389 20.01 0.53 -17.60
CA TYR A 389 20.07 1.63 -18.54
C TYR A 389 18.75 1.73 -19.27
N LEU A 390 18.27 2.96 -19.44
CA LEU A 390 17.00 3.25 -20.10
C LEU A 390 17.22 4.24 -21.22
N ARG A 391 16.73 3.90 -22.41
CA ARG A 391 16.59 4.83 -23.53
C ARG A 391 15.17 4.81 -24.05
N LEU A 392 14.47 5.93 -23.95
CA LEU A 392 13.15 6.10 -24.54
C LEU A 392 13.33 6.42 -26.03
N ALA A 393 12.71 5.65 -26.93
CA ALA A 393 12.81 5.92 -28.36
C ALA A 393 12.16 7.25 -28.74
N ASP A 394 12.45 7.79 -29.92
CA ASP A 394 11.80 8.96 -30.50
C ASP A 394 10.26 8.81 -30.60
N THR A 395 9.79 7.57 -30.80
CA THR A 395 8.38 7.16 -30.82
C THR A 395 7.71 7.16 -29.43
N TRP A 396 8.47 7.25 -28.34
CA TRP A 396 7.93 7.27 -26.97
C TRP A 396 7.19 8.57 -26.69
N ARG A 397 5.84 8.52 -26.77
CA ARG A 397 4.96 9.70 -26.68
C ARG A 397 3.78 9.44 -25.73
N PRO A 398 4.05 9.27 -24.43
CA PRO A 398 3.00 8.98 -23.47
C PRO A 398 2.07 10.17 -23.27
N VAL A 399 0.79 10.01 -23.65
CA VAL A 399 -0.28 10.99 -23.35
C VAL A 399 -0.85 10.85 -21.93
N ARG A 400 -0.53 9.72 -21.27
CA ARG A 400 -0.86 9.38 -19.88
C ARG A 400 0.32 8.59 -19.28
N GLY A 401 0.22 8.15 -18.03
CA GLY A 401 1.28 7.39 -17.38
C GLY A 401 1.20 5.88 -17.57
N GLY A 402 2.18 5.17 -17.01
CA GLY A 402 2.26 3.72 -17.00
C GLY A 402 3.24 3.19 -15.97
N LYS A 403 3.89 2.07 -16.27
CA LYS A 403 4.93 1.45 -15.43
C LYS A 403 6.25 1.31 -16.17
N LEU A 404 7.31 1.41 -15.38
CA LEU A 404 8.69 1.10 -15.70
C LEU A 404 9.19 0.04 -14.69
N PRO A 405 10.38 -0.54 -14.93
CA PRO A 405 10.97 -1.51 -14.01
C PRO A 405 11.08 -1.01 -12.56
N GLY A 406 11.02 -1.91 -11.58
CA GLY A 406 11.27 -1.59 -10.17
C GLY A 406 11.10 -2.78 -9.23
N ILE A 407 11.07 -2.52 -7.93
CA ILE A 407 11.24 -3.55 -6.87
C ILE A 407 9.87 -3.90 -6.25
N GLY A 408 9.67 -5.15 -5.82
CA GLY A 408 8.41 -5.59 -5.21
C GLY A 408 8.52 -6.75 -4.21
N GLY A 409 7.41 -6.94 -3.50
CA GLY A 409 7.18 -8.00 -2.52
C GLY A 409 5.69 -8.31 -2.48
N THR A 410 5.14 -8.87 -3.55
CA THR A 410 3.70 -9.00 -3.77
C THR A 410 3.11 -10.33 -3.32
N TYR A 411 3.92 -11.39 -3.37
CA TYR A 411 3.57 -12.77 -3.01
C TYR A 411 2.25 -13.28 -3.63
N GLY A 412 1.84 -12.73 -4.78
CA GLY A 412 0.54 -13.05 -5.40
C GLY A 412 -0.68 -12.69 -4.54
N ARG A 413 -0.53 -11.86 -3.49
CA ARG A 413 -1.60 -11.45 -2.57
C ARG A 413 -2.03 -9.98 -2.71
N GLY A 414 -1.12 -9.02 -2.57
CA GLY A 414 -1.39 -7.58 -2.71
C GLY A 414 -0.19 -6.75 -3.19
N GLY A 415 -0.40 -5.45 -3.40
CA GLY A 415 0.66 -4.54 -3.86
C GLY A 415 0.70 -4.27 -5.37
N TRP A 416 -0.34 -4.66 -6.12
CA TRP A 416 -0.50 -4.33 -7.54
C TRP A 416 -1.98 -4.37 -7.97
N GLY A 417 -2.31 -3.87 -9.17
CA GLY A 417 -3.60 -4.12 -9.82
C GLY A 417 -4.86 -3.66 -9.06
N GLY A 418 -4.73 -2.72 -8.13
CA GLY A 418 -5.83 -2.30 -7.25
C GLY A 418 -6.02 -3.18 -6.01
N ARG A 419 -5.19 -4.20 -5.83
CA ARG A 419 -5.05 -4.93 -4.56
C ARG A 419 -4.17 -4.10 -3.63
N ARG A 420 -4.82 -3.23 -2.85
CA ARG A 420 -4.18 -2.30 -1.91
C ARG A 420 -3.22 -3.04 -0.96
N SER A 421 -2.09 -2.42 -0.63
CA SER A 421 -1.18 -2.93 0.41
C SER A 421 -1.78 -2.69 1.79
N THR A 422 -1.77 -3.72 2.63
CA THR A 422 -2.24 -3.68 4.03
C THR A 422 -1.11 -3.85 5.05
N GLY A 423 0.14 -3.96 4.58
CA GLY A 423 1.29 -4.31 5.42
C GLY A 423 1.51 -5.82 5.59
N ILE A 424 0.54 -6.67 5.27
CA ILE A 424 0.65 -8.14 5.42
C ILE A 424 0.40 -8.93 4.12
N ASN A 425 -0.20 -8.27 3.12
CA ASN A 425 -0.58 -8.92 1.87
C ASN A 425 0.38 -8.64 0.71
N GLY A 426 1.21 -7.61 0.75
CA GLY A 426 2.20 -7.33 -0.29
C GLY A 426 2.42 -5.84 -0.51
N TRP A 427 3.50 -5.50 -1.20
CA TRP A 427 3.91 -4.14 -1.52
C TRP A 427 4.61 -4.09 -2.89
N SER A 428 4.74 -2.91 -3.47
CA SER A 428 5.65 -2.70 -4.61
C SER A 428 6.11 -1.26 -4.70
N ALA A 429 7.31 -1.04 -5.21
CA ALA A 429 7.85 0.25 -5.62
C ALA A 429 8.34 0.13 -7.08
N ARG A 430 7.39 -0.16 -7.98
CA ARG A 430 7.68 -0.25 -9.42
C ARG A 430 8.03 1.12 -9.99
N GLY A 431 8.79 1.14 -11.07
CA GLY A 431 8.98 2.36 -11.85
C GLY A 431 7.65 2.88 -12.40
N LEU A 432 7.61 4.19 -12.59
CA LEU A 432 6.50 4.98 -13.11
C LEU A 432 7.02 5.82 -14.27
N PHE A 433 6.20 5.99 -15.30
CA PHE A 433 6.28 7.15 -16.18
C PHE A 433 4.95 7.90 -16.17
N ARG A 434 4.98 9.20 -16.48
CA ARG A 434 3.80 10.07 -16.63
C ARG A 434 3.70 10.61 -18.06
N ARG A 435 2.64 11.40 -18.27
CA ARG A 435 2.43 12.11 -19.54
C ARG A 435 3.67 12.95 -19.86
N ARG A 436 4.15 12.85 -21.09
CA ARG A 436 5.22 13.69 -21.62
C ARG A 436 4.76 15.15 -21.65
N THR A 437 5.59 16.04 -21.10
CA THR A 437 5.33 17.49 -21.02
C THR A 437 6.65 18.19 -21.35
N ASP A 438 6.60 19.22 -22.21
CA ASP A 438 7.77 20.01 -22.63
C ASP A 438 8.95 19.15 -23.11
N GLY A 439 8.64 18.18 -23.98
CA GLY A 439 9.65 17.28 -24.55
C GLY A 439 10.17 16.17 -23.61
N LYS A 440 9.85 16.21 -22.32
CA LYS A 440 10.40 15.31 -21.29
C LYS A 440 9.34 14.37 -20.71
N THR A 441 9.74 13.15 -20.38
CA THR A 441 8.90 12.14 -19.72
C THR A 441 9.24 12.09 -18.23
N PRO A 442 8.33 12.48 -17.32
CA PRO A 442 8.57 12.35 -15.90
C PRO A 442 8.55 10.87 -15.47
N ILE A 443 9.57 10.44 -14.76
CA ILE A 443 9.70 9.10 -14.18
C ILE A 443 9.74 9.13 -12.65
N GLY A 444 9.47 7.99 -12.02
CA GLY A 444 9.33 7.93 -10.57
C GLY A 444 9.06 6.54 -10.00
N PHE A 445 8.63 6.50 -8.74
CA PHE A 445 8.01 5.33 -8.13
C PHE A 445 6.49 5.34 -8.28
N TYR A 446 5.94 4.17 -8.56
CA TYR A 446 4.55 3.81 -8.34
C TYR A 446 4.44 2.83 -7.18
N CYS A 447 4.21 3.37 -5.98
CA CYS A 447 4.39 2.62 -4.75
C CYS A 447 3.08 2.18 -4.10
N TYR A 448 2.89 0.88 -3.95
CA TYR A 448 1.94 0.32 -3.00
C TYR A 448 2.63 0.14 -1.64
N ASN A 449 2.09 0.79 -0.61
CA ASN A 449 2.63 0.79 0.75
C ASN A 449 1.48 0.76 1.77
N ALA A 450 1.73 0.35 3.02
CA ALA A 450 0.69 0.15 4.02
C ALA A 450 -0.09 1.44 4.37
N ASP A 451 0.55 2.59 4.20
CA ASP A 451 -0.02 3.91 4.50
C ASP A 451 -0.65 4.60 3.28
N GLN A 452 -0.70 3.92 2.12
CA GLN A 452 -1.24 4.51 0.89
C GLN A 452 -2.70 4.94 1.06
N ARG A 453 -3.05 6.12 0.53
CA ARG A 453 -4.38 6.72 0.76
C ARG A 453 -5.48 6.13 -0.11
N THR A 454 -5.13 5.62 -1.28
CA THR A 454 -6.08 5.12 -2.27
C THR A 454 -5.90 3.63 -2.49
N THR A 455 -6.85 3.00 -3.19
CA THR A 455 -6.75 1.61 -3.63
C THR A 455 -5.55 1.34 -4.56
N PHE A 456 -5.05 2.39 -5.21
CA PHE A 456 -3.95 2.35 -6.16
C PHE A 456 -2.67 2.93 -5.55
N GLY A 457 -1.52 2.55 -6.11
CA GLY A 457 -0.21 2.99 -5.63
C GLY A 457 -0.04 4.51 -5.69
N ASP A 458 0.71 5.05 -4.74
CA ASP A 458 1.12 6.44 -4.72
C ASP A 458 2.12 6.72 -5.85
N CYS A 459 2.07 7.91 -6.41
CA CYS A 459 2.98 8.33 -7.46
C CYS A 459 3.97 9.34 -6.92
N TRP A 460 5.24 8.95 -6.87
CA TRP A 460 6.34 9.80 -6.41
C TRP A 460 7.30 10.05 -7.56
N ILE A 461 7.22 11.23 -8.17
CA ILE A 461 8.12 11.64 -9.25
C ILE A 461 9.49 11.99 -8.68
N TRP A 462 10.55 11.57 -9.36
CA TRP A 462 11.94 11.85 -8.95
C TRP A 462 12.34 13.27 -9.35
N ALA A 463 11.70 14.26 -8.74
CA ALA A 463 11.77 15.64 -9.20
C ALA A 463 12.97 16.44 -8.66
N ARG A 464 13.82 15.83 -7.82
CA ARG A 464 15.01 16.51 -7.26
C ARG A 464 15.92 16.93 -8.41
N ASP A 465 16.25 18.22 -8.46
CA ASP A 465 17.08 18.87 -9.49
C ASP A 465 16.62 18.57 -10.94
N GLY A 466 15.33 18.25 -11.15
CA GLY A 466 14.80 17.89 -12.46
C GLY A 466 15.29 16.54 -13.02
N LEU A 467 16.01 15.73 -12.23
CA LEU A 467 16.68 14.52 -12.70
C LEU A 467 15.74 13.44 -13.24
N GLY A 468 14.53 13.34 -12.71
CA GLY A 468 13.50 12.40 -13.18
C GLY A 468 12.71 12.85 -14.40
N PHE A 469 13.12 13.91 -15.11
CA PHE A 469 12.48 14.37 -16.35
C PHE A 469 13.36 14.00 -17.53
N VAL A 470 13.18 12.79 -18.05
CA VAL A 470 14.07 12.21 -19.05
C VAL A 470 13.63 12.54 -20.48
N GLU A 471 14.62 12.79 -21.32
CA GLU A 471 14.46 13.03 -22.76
C GLU A 471 14.42 11.72 -23.54
N ASN A 472 13.81 11.77 -24.72
CA ASN A 472 13.92 10.67 -25.66
C ASN A 472 15.32 10.67 -26.28
N ASN A 473 15.72 9.54 -26.84
CA ASN A 473 16.97 9.35 -27.57
C ASN A 473 18.27 9.55 -26.80
N ARG A 474 18.22 9.45 -25.46
CA ARG A 474 19.40 9.46 -24.60
C ARG A 474 19.36 8.26 -23.66
N TRP A 475 20.52 7.65 -23.43
CA TRP A 475 20.68 6.65 -22.38
C TRP A 475 20.76 7.30 -21.00
N TYR A 476 20.04 6.75 -20.04
CA TYR A 476 20.07 7.13 -18.64
C TYR A 476 20.44 5.92 -17.79
N CYS A 477 21.42 6.06 -16.89
CA CYS A 477 21.62 5.09 -15.83
C CYS A 477 20.54 5.30 -14.77
N ILE A 478 19.58 4.38 -14.67
CA ILE A 478 18.53 4.41 -13.66
C ILE A 478 18.89 3.41 -12.56
N GLU A 479 19.00 3.87 -11.32
CA GLU A 479 19.22 2.99 -10.17
C GLU A 479 18.19 3.23 -9.08
N GLN A 480 17.58 2.15 -8.60
CA GLN A 480 16.59 2.15 -7.54
C GLN A 480 17.15 1.38 -6.35
N TYR A 481 16.82 1.83 -5.15
CA TYR A 481 17.17 1.16 -3.90
C TYR A 481 15.94 1.01 -3.04
N ALA A 482 15.79 -0.17 -2.46
CA ALA A 482 14.76 -0.45 -1.47
C ALA A 482 15.37 -1.14 -0.25
N ARG A 483 15.01 -0.63 0.94
CA ARG A 483 15.25 -1.28 2.23
C ARG A 483 13.93 -1.42 2.96
N MET A 484 13.62 -2.62 3.41
CA MET A 484 12.41 -2.90 4.16
C MET A 484 12.41 -2.13 5.48
N ASN A 485 11.22 -1.74 5.91
CA ASN A 485 11.01 -1.16 7.24
C ASN A 485 11.04 -2.25 8.32
N THR A 486 11.34 -1.86 9.56
CA THR A 486 11.02 -2.64 10.75
C THR A 486 9.50 -2.86 10.78
N PRO A 487 8.99 -4.09 11.00
CA PRO A 487 7.55 -4.36 10.96
C PRO A 487 6.71 -3.35 11.76
N GLY A 488 5.81 -2.65 11.06
CA GLY A 488 4.91 -1.64 11.65
C GLY A 488 5.51 -0.24 11.84
N ALA A 489 6.82 -0.07 11.64
CA ALA A 489 7.50 1.22 11.70
C ALA A 489 7.55 1.90 10.32
N ASN A 490 7.70 3.23 10.35
CA ASN A 490 7.91 4.07 9.17
C ASN A 490 9.41 4.41 9.04
N ASP A 491 10.25 3.40 8.83
CA ASP A 491 11.73 3.52 8.73
C ASP A 491 12.32 2.82 7.48
N GLY A 492 11.44 2.38 6.57
CA GLY A 492 11.83 1.80 5.30
C GLY A 492 12.25 2.88 4.31
N THR A 493 13.20 2.52 3.44
CA THR A 493 13.86 3.48 2.57
C THR A 493 13.62 3.13 1.10
N LEU A 494 13.24 4.14 0.32
CA LEU A 494 13.30 4.11 -1.14
C LEU A 494 14.16 5.27 -1.63
N ARG A 495 15.14 4.96 -2.47
CA ARG A 495 15.97 5.96 -3.16
C ARG A 495 16.01 5.67 -4.65
N ALA A 496 16.25 6.71 -5.44
CA ALA A 496 16.53 6.56 -6.85
C ALA A 496 17.62 7.54 -7.30
N TRP A 497 18.47 7.08 -8.20
CA TRP A 497 19.49 7.86 -8.87
C TRP A 497 19.25 7.86 -10.37
N VAL A 498 19.59 8.98 -11.00
CA VAL A 498 19.66 9.13 -12.45
C VAL A 498 21.06 9.61 -12.78
N ASP A 499 21.80 8.86 -13.60
CA ASP A 499 23.19 9.14 -13.96
C ASP A 499 24.08 9.35 -12.73
N GLY A 500 23.89 8.50 -11.71
CA GLY A 500 24.66 8.52 -10.46
C GLY A 500 24.31 9.65 -9.49
N ARG A 501 23.34 10.50 -9.81
CA ARG A 501 22.90 11.62 -8.97
C ARG A 501 21.59 11.30 -8.26
N LEU A 502 21.48 11.61 -6.97
CA LEU A 502 20.30 11.28 -6.16
C LEU A 502 19.08 12.10 -6.60
N ALA A 503 18.14 11.42 -7.27
CA ALA A 503 16.94 12.01 -7.87
C ALA A 503 15.71 11.93 -6.95
N PHE A 504 15.72 11.02 -5.97
CA PHE A 504 14.64 10.85 -5.01
C PHE A 504 15.11 10.12 -3.74
N GLU A 505 14.57 10.52 -2.60
CA GLU A 505 14.73 9.82 -1.33
C GLU A 505 13.44 9.92 -0.50
N LYS A 506 13.07 8.79 0.11
CA LYS A 506 12.05 8.70 1.14
C LYS A 506 12.48 7.64 2.16
N THR A 507 12.57 8.00 3.44
CA THR A 507 13.10 7.15 4.53
C THR A 507 12.05 6.77 5.57
N ASP A 508 10.79 7.17 5.34
CA ASP A 508 9.64 6.97 6.22
C ASP A 508 8.58 6.04 5.59
N VAL A 509 9.00 5.09 4.74
CA VAL A 509 8.10 4.19 4.02
C VAL A 509 7.79 2.97 4.87
N ARG A 510 6.50 2.69 5.10
CA ARG A 510 6.04 1.46 5.72
C ARG A 510 5.52 0.49 4.66
N MET A 511 6.37 -0.44 4.24
CA MET A 511 6.03 -1.51 3.29
C MET A 511 5.35 -2.70 3.98
N ARG A 512 5.77 -3.04 5.21
CA ARG A 512 5.36 -4.27 5.92
C ARG A 512 5.01 -4.08 7.40
N ASP A 513 4.19 -5.00 7.90
CA ASP A 513 3.81 -5.17 9.30
C ASP A 513 4.24 -6.54 9.86
N VAL A 514 4.80 -7.40 9.02
CA VAL A 514 5.27 -8.75 9.35
C VAL A 514 6.66 -8.99 8.78
N LYS A 515 7.53 -9.68 9.53
CA LYS A 515 8.93 -9.95 9.14
C LYS A 515 9.06 -10.86 7.90
N ASP A 516 8.07 -11.71 7.67
CA ASP A 516 8.09 -12.69 6.58
C ASP A 516 7.82 -12.07 5.20
N MET A 517 7.45 -10.78 5.15
CA MET A 517 7.29 -10.04 3.91
C MET A 517 8.58 -9.26 3.63
N LYS A 518 9.27 -9.59 2.55
CA LYS A 518 10.57 -9.04 2.14
C LYS A 518 10.49 -8.51 0.70
N ILE A 519 11.63 -8.47 0.00
CA ILE A 519 11.70 -8.22 -1.44
C ILE A 519 11.59 -9.57 -2.15
N ASP A 520 10.41 -9.85 -2.74
CA ASP A 520 10.18 -11.12 -3.45
C ASP A 520 10.81 -11.11 -4.85
N SER A 521 10.91 -9.92 -5.47
CA SER A 521 11.37 -9.82 -6.85
C SER A 521 11.74 -8.40 -7.31
N VAL A 522 12.60 -8.35 -8.33
CA VAL A 522 12.76 -7.19 -9.22
C VAL A 522 11.92 -7.41 -10.47
N TRP A 523 11.19 -6.40 -10.91
CA TRP A 523 10.24 -6.47 -12.02
C TRP A 523 10.75 -5.61 -13.17
N ILE A 524 10.91 -6.20 -14.36
CA ILE A 524 10.96 -5.44 -15.60
C ILE A 524 9.52 -5.41 -16.12
N ASN A 525 8.82 -4.33 -15.79
CA ASN A 525 7.41 -4.14 -16.13
C ASN A 525 7.24 -2.85 -16.92
N VAL A 526 6.88 -2.99 -18.20
CA VAL A 526 6.65 -1.86 -19.10
C VAL A 526 5.26 -1.99 -19.66
N TYR A 527 4.37 -1.10 -19.23
CA TYR A 527 3.02 -1.05 -19.78
C TYR A 527 2.36 0.32 -19.55
N PHE A 528 1.44 0.69 -20.43
CA PHE A 528 0.64 1.89 -20.35
C PHE A 528 -0.62 1.61 -19.54
N GLY A 529 -0.71 2.24 -18.35
CA GLY A 529 -1.91 2.24 -17.51
C GLY A 529 -2.44 0.87 -17.07
N GLY A 530 -3.51 0.88 -16.26
CA GLY A 530 -4.32 -0.32 -16.00
C GLY A 530 -5.69 -0.28 -16.70
N THR A 531 -6.11 0.91 -17.16
CA THR A 531 -7.44 1.16 -17.71
C THR A 531 -7.41 2.04 -18.97
N TRP A 532 -6.23 2.36 -19.50
CA TRP A 532 -6.07 3.11 -20.75
C TRP A 532 -4.92 2.56 -21.58
N SER A 533 -5.07 2.54 -22.91
CA SER A 533 -4.09 2.00 -23.85
C SER A 533 -3.13 3.07 -24.37
N ALA A 534 -2.05 2.61 -25.01
CA ALA A 534 -1.11 3.46 -25.73
C ALA A 534 -1.78 4.07 -26.98
N LYS A 535 -1.74 5.40 -27.11
CA LYS A 535 -2.30 6.12 -28.27
C LYS A 535 -1.46 5.95 -29.54
N TYR A 536 -0.17 5.66 -29.36
CA TYR A 536 0.82 5.52 -30.42
C TYR A 536 1.56 4.19 -30.29
N GLN A 537 2.29 3.81 -31.33
CA GLN A 537 3.32 2.78 -31.22
C GLN A 537 4.46 3.38 -30.38
N ASN A 538 4.87 2.72 -29.29
CA ASN A 538 5.91 3.23 -28.40
C ASN A 538 7.02 2.18 -28.24
N HIS A 539 8.26 2.63 -28.23
CA HIS A 539 9.42 1.77 -28.00
C HIS A 539 10.31 2.35 -26.90
N LEU A 540 10.95 1.46 -26.15
CA LEU A 540 12.07 1.80 -25.28
C LEU A 540 13.13 0.70 -25.35
N PHE A 541 14.32 1.02 -24.89
CA PHE A 541 15.46 0.10 -24.84
C PHE A 541 15.96 0.02 -23.40
N ILE A 542 16.30 -1.19 -22.97
CA ILE A 542 16.86 -1.49 -21.65
C ILE A 542 18.18 -2.25 -21.86
N ASP A 543 19.19 -1.88 -21.10
CA ASP A 543 20.51 -2.51 -21.19
C ASP A 543 21.23 -2.58 -19.83
N ASN A 544 22.31 -3.36 -19.75
CA ASN A 544 23.22 -3.53 -18.61
C ASN A 544 22.48 -3.59 -17.26
N VAL A 545 21.47 -4.46 -17.17
CA VAL A 545 20.67 -4.63 -15.96
C VAL A 545 21.51 -5.28 -14.88
N ALA A 546 21.53 -4.69 -13.68
CA ALA A 546 22.24 -5.22 -12.53
C ALA A 546 21.38 -5.18 -11.26
N ILE A 547 21.46 -6.22 -10.45
CA ILE A 547 20.90 -6.28 -9.09
C ILE A 547 22.07 -6.52 -8.16
N ALA A 548 22.20 -5.75 -7.07
CA ALA A 548 23.33 -5.88 -6.16
C ALA A 548 22.98 -5.54 -4.71
N ARG A 549 23.85 -5.97 -3.79
CA ARG A 549 23.76 -5.71 -2.34
C ARG A 549 24.32 -4.34 -1.95
N LYS A 550 25.12 -3.73 -2.82
CA LYS A 550 25.68 -2.38 -2.67
C LYS A 550 25.33 -1.50 -3.85
N TYR A 551 25.49 -0.20 -3.67
CA TYR A 551 25.27 0.80 -4.70
C TYR A 551 26.12 0.52 -5.94
N ILE A 552 25.48 0.40 -7.10
CA ILE A 552 26.11 -0.06 -8.34
C ILE A 552 26.77 1.11 -9.07
N GLY A 553 26.05 2.20 -9.24
CA GLY A 553 26.50 3.40 -9.94
C GLY A 553 26.52 3.27 -11.47
N PRO A 554 26.78 4.39 -12.17
CA PRO A 554 27.01 4.39 -13.61
C PRO A 554 28.24 3.57 -13.98
N MET A 555 28.22 3.04 -15.20
CA MET A 555 29.29 2.26 -15.82
C MET A 555 30.50 3.17 -15.97
N ALA A 556 31.65 2.72 -15.47
CA ALA A 556 32.92 3.36 -15.77
C ALA A 556 33.22 3.17 -17.27
N ARG A 557 33.48 4.27 -17.98
CA ARG A 557 33.83 4.24 -19.40
C ARG A 557 35.31 4.08 -19.59
#